data_AF-A0A644WR43-F1
#
_entry.id   AF-A0A644WR43-F1
#
_cell.length_a   1.000
_cell.length_b   1.000
_cell.length_c   1.000
_cell.angle_alpha   90.00
_cell.angle_beta   90.00
_cell.angle_gamma   90.00
#
_symmetry.space_group_name_H-M   'P 1'
#
loop_
_entity.id
_entity.type
_entity.pdbx_description
1 polymer ?
#
loop_
_entity_poly.entity_id
_entity_poly.type
_entity_poly.pdbx_seq_one_letter_code
_entity_poly.pdbx_strand_id
1 'polypeptide(L)'
;MFLTQNKFDDNYFEVYSFFKGDTSKFLFQYWIRDGRSISTDEEWRTKTLVESSLGRVNIDAVANFELANYFLEHTYVSVTIVNNRTQKQTAGRVTLLKKLISKETTYVPRFQSNLQYVSHHTLGLAIDVNDDMYPNKNIETNHELIGTDVREHLVYNGIKTDDKGQQYYDFTYDGSYSARFERVPKTLINYLLYELAFFRAGFQWGYYYESACDGMHFTLAEFDINRHMYSDVGLRKIYEYIEDANIPTLESLVNGLPSPTPEGATSTPEAATPAPEE
;
A
#
# COMPACT_ATOMS: atom_id res chain seq x y z
N MET A 1 -18.49 -8.24 -24.58
CA MET A 1 -18.05 -6.87 -24.94
C MET A 1 -16.53 -6.81 -24.84
N PHE A 2 -15.87 -5.85 -25.48
CA PHE A 2 -14.43 -5.66 -25.34
C PHE A 2 -14.16 -4.36 -24.58
N LEU A 3 -13.28 -4.40 -23.59
CA LEU A 3 -12.88 -3.20 -22.86
C LEU A 3 -12.01 -2.33 -23.77
N THR A 4 -12.33 -1.04 -23.88
CA THR A 4 -11.62 -0.10 -24.76
C THR A 4 -11.25 1.16 -23.98
N GLN A 5 -10.39 1.99 -24.57
CA GLN A 5 -9.83 3.19 -23.93
C GLN A 5 -10.89 4.13 -23.32
N ASN A 6 -12.07 4.26 -23.92
CA ASN A 6 -13.14 5.12 -23.41
C ASN A 6 -13.81 4.61 -22.13
N LYS A 7 -13.37 3.47 -21.60
CA LYS A 7 -13.81 2.90 -20.32
C LYS A 7 -12.88 3.23 -19.16
N PHE A 8 -11.94 4.15 -19.36
CA PHE A 8 -11.00 4.64 -18.35
C PHE A 8 -11.34 6.09 -18.06
N ASP A 9 -11.27 6.48 -16.77
CA ASP A 9 -11.66 7.80 -16.29
C ASP A 9 -10.45 8.75 -16.40
N ASP A 10 -10.14 9.14 -17.63
CA ASP A 10 -8.94 9.90 -18.05
C ASP A 10 -7.58 9.27 -17.67
N ASN A 11 -7.57 8.11 -17.02
CA ASN A 11 -6.39 7.40 -16.52
C ASN A 11 -5.86 6.28 -17.45
N TYR A 12 -6.31 6.26 -18.70
CA TYR A 12 -5.89 5.23 -19.66
C TYR A 12 -4.37 5.24 -19.87
N PHE A 13 -3.76 6.42 -19.96
CA PHE A 13 -2.34 6.57 -20.29
C PHE A 13 -1.44 6.16 -19.12
N GLU A 14 -1.93 6.29 -17.90
CA GLU A 14 -1.31 5.86 -16.66
C GLU A 14 -1.26 4.33 -16.63
N VAL A 15 -2.38 3.67 -16.90
CA VAL A 15 -2.46 2.21 -17.04
C VAL A 15 -1.57 1.73 -18.19
N TYR A 16 -1.64 2.39 -19.35
CA TYR A 16 -0.80 2.08 -20.50
C TYR A 16 0.69 2.19 -20.17
N SER A 17 1.08 3.24 -19.44
CA SER A 17 2.47 3.47 -19.03
C SER A 17 2.93 2.44 -18.00
N PHE A 18 2.08 2.09 -17.03
CA PHE A 18 2.38 1.04 -16.05
C PHE A 18 2.72 -0.29 -16.75
N PHE A 19 1.93 -0.67 -17.75
CA PHE A 19 2.16 -1.88 -18.55
C PHE A 19 3.15 -1.69 -19.70
N LYS A 20 3.92 -0.60 -19.73
CA LYS A 20 4.95 -0.32 -20.75
C LYS A 20 4.40 -0.41 -22.19
N GLY A 21 3.13 -0.06 -22.35
CA GLY A 21 2.39 -0.06 -23.60
C GLY A 21 1.77 -1.38 -24.04
N ASP A 22 1.87 -2.46 -23.25
CA ASP A 22 1.23 -3.73 -23.56
C ASP A 22 -0.27 -3.70 -23.21
N THR A 23 -1.10 -3.35 -24.18
CA THR A 23 -2.56 -3.29 -24.01
C THR A 23 -3.19 -4.65 -23.72
N SER A 24 -2.52 -5.76 -24.04
CA SER A 24 -3.05 -7.10 -23.75
C SER A 24 -3.14 -7.39 -22.25
N LYS A 25 -2.44 -6.59 -21.42
CA LYS A 25 -2.44 -6.69 -19.96
C LYS A 25 -3.65 -6.04 -19.29
N PHE A 26 -4.47 -5.27 -20.02
CA PHE A 26 -5.58 -4.54 -19.40
C PHE A 26 -6.78 -4.29 -20.32
N LEU A 27 -6.69 -4.56 -21.62
CA LEU A 27 -7.83 -4.59 -22.53
C LEU A 27 -8.24 -6.04 -22.81
N PHE A 28 -9.43 -6.42 -22.38
CA PHE A 28 -9.91 -7.81 -22.43
C PHE A 28 -11.41 -7.88 -22.74
N GLN A 29 -11.87 -9.08 -23.10
CA GLN A 29 -13.30 -9.35 -23.24
C GLN A 29 -13.96 -9.47 -21.87
N TYR A 30 -15.17 -8.90 -21.74
CA TYR A 30 -15.95 -8.95 -20.51
C TYR A 30 -17.45 -9.14 -20.77
N TRP A 31 -18.15 -9.58 -19.73
CA TRP A 31 -19.61 -9.74 -19.70
C TRP A 31 -20.18 -9.13 -18.42
N ILE A 32 -21.21 -8.30 -18.54
CA ILE A 32 -21.93 -7.76 -17.38
C ILE A 32 -22.68 -8.91 -16.70
N ARG A 33 -22.59 -9.01 -15.38
CA ARG A 33 -23.39 -9.96 -14.59
C ARG A 33 -24.60 -9.26 -13.99
N ASP A 34 -24.36 -8.46 -12.96
CA ASP A 34 -25.38 -7.79 -12.17
C ASP A 34 -24.88 -6.42 -11.71
N GLY A 35 -25.68 -5.39 -11.99
CA GLY A 35 -25.33 -4.00 -11.67
C GLY A 35 -23.97 -3.61 -12.25
N ARG A 36 -22.98 -3.46 -11.36
CA ARG A 36 -21.61 -3.05 -11.71
C ARG A 36 -20.63 -4.21 -11.92
N SER A 37 -20.97 -5.44 -11.53
CA SER A 37 -20.04 -6.58 -11.60
C SER A 37 -19.83 -7.06 -13.03
N ILE A 38 -18.60 -7.47 -13.35
CA ILE A 38 -18.29 -8.07 -14.65
C ILE A 38 -17.58 -9.42 -14.49
N SER A 39 -17.80 -10.30 -15.47
CA SER A 39 -16.90 -11.42 -15.73
C SER A 39 -15.80 -10.93 -16.66
N THR A 40 -14.56 -11.25 -16.35
CA THR A 40 -13.44 -11.10 -17.29
C THR A 40 -13.26 -12.39 -18.09
N ASP A 41 -12.68 -12.26 -19.28
CA ASP A 41 -12.20 -13.39 -20.05
C ASP A 41 -11.29 -14.31 -19.21
N GLU A 42 -11.54 -15.61 -19.30
CA GLU A 42 -10.87 -16.59 -18.43
C GLU A 42 -9.42 -16.82 -18.83
N GLU A 43 -9.14 -16.83 -20.14
CA GLU A 43 -7.78 -16.96 -20.65
C GLU A 43 -6.93 -15.75 -20.23
N TRP A 44 -7.44 -14.54 -20.47
CA TRP A 44 -6.81 -13.31 -20.02
C TRP A 44 -6.59 -13.30 -18.51
N ARG A 45 -7.61 -13.64 -17.71
CA ARG A 45 -7.55 -13.64 -16.25
C ARG A 45 -6.47 -14.59 -15.74
N THR A 46 -6.40 -15.81 -16.30
CA THR A 46 -5.44 -16.83 -15.89
C THR A 46 -4.01 -16.47 -16.28
N LYS A 47 -3.83 -15.80 -17.42
CA LYS A 47 -2.53 -15.33 -17.90
C LYS A 47 -2.02 -14.12 -17.13
N THR A 48 -2.92 -13.25 -16.68
CA THR A 48 -2.57 -11.89 -16.23
C THR A 48 -2.67 -11.71 -14.73
N LEU A 49 -3.52 -12.48 -14.04
CA LEU A 49 -3.70 -12.34 -12.59
C LEU A 49 -3.15 -13.53 -11.83
N VAL A 50 -2.39 -13.25 -10.78
CA VAL A 50 -1.73 -14.23 -9.92
C VAL A 50 -1.95 -13.88 -8.45
N GLU A 51 -1.75 -14.85 -7.56
CA GLU A 51 -1.79 -14.60 -6.11
C GLU A 51 -0.51 -13.88 -5.66
N SER A 52 -0.66 -12.94 -4.73
CA SER A 52 0.42 -12.26 -4.00
C SER A 52 0.12 -12.27 -2.49
N SER A 53 1.05 -11.79 -1.67
CA SER A 53 0.89 -11.67 -0.22
C SER A 53 -0.30 -10.81 0.22
N LEU A 54 -0.80 -9.91 -0.65
CA LEU A 54 -1.96 -9.04 -0.38
C LEU A 54 -3.20 -9.43 -1.20
N GLY A 55 -3.21 -10.64 -1.77
CA GLY A 55 -4.30 -11.19 -2.56
C GLY A 55 -4.01 -11.21 -4.07
N ARG A 56 -5.04 -11.39 -4.88
CA ARG A 56 -4.90 -11.55 -6.32
C ARG A 56 -4.64 -10.23 -7.02
N VAL A 57 -3.59 -10.17 -7.82
CA VAL A 57 -3.10 -8.95 -8.47
C VAL A 57 -2.63 -9.23 -9.89
N ASN A 58 -2.35 -8.18 -10.66
CA ASN A 58 -1.70 -8.33 -11.95
C ASN A 58 -0.28 -8.88 -11.78
N ILE A 59 0.16 -9.78 -12.66
CA ILE A 59 1.51 -10.34 -12.63
C ILE A 59 2.59 -9.25 -12.67
N ASP A 60 2.36 -8.18 -13.43
CA ASP A 60 3.30 -7.06 -13.53
C ASP A 60 3.29 -6.14 -12.28
N ALA A 61 2.29 -6.29 -11.40
CA ALA A 61 2.19 -5.54 -10.15
C ALA A 61 2.69 -6.31 -8.91
N VAL A 62 3.00 -7.61 -9.04
CA VAL A 62 3.41 -8.47 -7.91
C VAL A 62 4.52 -7.85 -7.09
N ALA A 63 5.58 -7.34 -7.74
CA ALA A 63 6.72 -6.75 -7.03
C ALA A 63 6.32 -5.56 -6.15
N ASN A 64 5.40 -4.71 -6.60
CA ASN A 64 4.90 -3.59 -5.80
C ASN A 64 4.11 -4.09 -4.58
N PHE A 65 3.24 -5.09 -4.76
CA PHE A 65 2.45 -5.65 -3.67
C PHE A 65 3.32 -6.39 -2.64
N GLU A 66 4.33 -7.14 -3.08
CA GLU A 66 5.29 -7.80 -2.19
C GLU A 66 6.15 -6.77 -1.43
N LEU A 67 6.56 -5.69 -2.09
CA LEU A 67 7.30 -4.61 -1.42
C LEU A 67 6.44 -3.89 -0.38
N ALA A 68 5.18 -3.61 -0.71
CA ALA A 68 4.23 -3.05 0.26
C ALA A 68 4.05 -4.00 1.46
N ASN A 69 3.88 -5.30 1.21
CA ASN A 69 3.76 -6.30 2.26
C ASN A 69 5.02 -6.39 3.12
N TYR A 70 6.21 -6.35 2.52
CA TYR A 70 7.47 -6.30 3.25
C TYR A 70 7.48 -5.12 4.25
N PHE A 71 7.12 -3.91 3.80
CA PHE A 71 7.06 -2.76 4.70
C PHE A 71 6.00 -2.91 5.79
N LEU A 72 4.84 -3.50 5.48
CA LEU A 72 3.79 -3.77 6.47
C LEU A 72 4.28 -4.73 7.57
N GLU A 73 5.06 -5.75 7.21
CA GLU A 73 5.55 -6.81 8.11
C GLU A 73 6.82 -6.43 8.90
N HIS A 74 7.52 -5.36 8.50
CA HIS A 74 8.79 -4.94 9.12
C HIS A 74 8.77 -3.53 9.71
N THR A 75 7.67 -2.79 9.54
CA THR A 75 7.53 -1.43 10.08
C THR A 75 6.72 -1.42 11.37
N TYR A 76 7.22 -0.72 12.38
CA TYR A 76 6.53 -0.52 13.65
C TYR A 76 6.23 0.94 13.90
N VAL A 77 5.07 1.22 14.50
CA VAL A 77 4.65 2.57 14.87
C VAL A 77 4.22 2.62 16.34
N SER A 78 4.34 3.79 16.95
CA SER A 78 3.79 4.07 18.28
C SER A 78 3.10 5.42 18.24
N VAL A 79 1.83 5.46 18.66
CA VAL A 79 1.05 6.71 18.71
C VAL A 79 0.64 6.99 20.15
N THR A 80 1.31 7.96 20.78
CA THR A 80 0.96 8.45 22.11
C THR A 80 -0.20 9.43 22.01
N ILE A 81 -1.26 9.21 22.79
CA ILE A 81 -2.45 10.06 22.76
C ILE A 81 -2.40 11.08 23.89
N VAL A 82 -2.53 12.36 23.57
CA VAL A 82 -2.61 13.46 24.52
C VAL A 82 -4.04 13.97 24.58
N ASN A 83 -4.64 13.98 25.76
CA ASN A 83 -5.93 14.63 25.95
C ASN A 83 -5.72 16.12 26.22
N ASN A 84 -5.96 16.98 25.22
CA ASN A 84 -5.72 18.42 25.35
C ASN A 84 -6.49 19.13 26.49
N ARG A 85 -7.63 18.59 26.93
CA ARG A 85 -8.41 19.17 28.03
C ARG A 85 -7.81 18.87 29.40
N THR A 86 -7.28 17.68 29.59
CA THR A 86 -6.80 17.19 30.90
C THR A 86 -5.27 17.10 30.98
N GLN A 87 -4.58 17.28 29.86
CA GLN A 87 -3.15 17.07 29.67
C GLN A 87 -2.68 15.64 30.05
N LYS A 88 -3.63 14.70 30.20
CA LYS A 88 -3.32 13.29 30.44
C LYS A 88 -2.83 12.63 29.17
N GLN A 89 -1.75 11.87 29.30
CA GLN A 89 -1.18 11.09 28.21
C GLN A 89 -1.55 9.61 28.35
N THR A 90 -1.87 8.99 27.22
CA THR A 90 -1.96 7.54 27.07
C THR A 90 -0.79 7.11 26.21
N ALA A 91 0.20 6.44 26.81
CA ALA A 91 1.38 5.99 26.10
C ALA A 91 1.01 5.11 24.89
N GLY A 92 1.67 5.38 23.77
CA GLY A 92 1.56 4.56 22.57
C GLY A 92 2.06 3.14 22.83
N ARG A 93 1.56 2.20 22.04
CA ARG A 93 2.07 0.84 21.99
C ARG A 93 2.85 0.70 20.69
N VAL A 94 4.08 0.21 20.77
CA VAL A 94 4.84 -0.24 19.59
C VAL A 94 4.04 -1.35 18.91
N THR A 95 3.57 -1.06 17.71
CA THR A 95 2.58 -1.85 16.97
C THR A 95 3.09 -2.08 15.56
N LEU A 96 3.12 -3.34 15.13
CA LEU A 96 3.46 -3.69 13.76
C LEU A 96 2.43 -3.10 12.79
N LEU A 97 2.89 -2.50 11.70
CA LEU A 97 2.07 -1.76 10.76
C LEU A 97 0.98 -2.64 10.13
N LYS A 98 1.29 -3.90 9.76
CA LYS A 98 0.30 -4.88 9.27
C LYS A 98 -0.88 -5.09 10.22
N LYS A 99 -0.68 -4.95 11.55
CA LYS A 99 -1.77 -5.08 12.54
C LYS A 99 -2.78 -3.93 12.50
N LEU A 100 -2.47 -2.84 11.81
CA LEU A 100 -3.42 -1.75 11.59
C LEU A 100 -4.37 -2.03 10.40
N ILE A 101 -4.25 -3.18 9.75
CA ILE A 101 -5.18 -3.64 8.70
C ILE A 101 -6.24 -4.57 9.32
N SER A 102 -7.48 -4.10 9.36
CA SER A 102 -8.68 -4.85 9.74
C SER A 102 -9.23 -5.66 8.58
N LYS A 103 -9.22 -5.08 7.38
CA LYS A 103 -9.75 -5.67 6.15
C LYS A 103 -8.98 -5.17 4.93
N GLU A 104 -8.78 -6.03 3.95
CA GLU A 104 -8.14 -5.68 2.68
C GLU A 104 -8.79 -6.44 1.51
N THR A 105 -8.81 -5.84 0.32
CA THR A 105 -9.36 -6.46 -0.89
C THR A 105 -8.68 -5.89 -2.15
N THR A 106 -8.15 -6.77 -3.00
CA THR A 106 -7.43 -6.40 -4.23
C THR A 106 -8.28 -6.58 -5.49
N TYR A 107 -8.43 -7.80 -5.99
CA TYR A 107 -9.10 -8.05 -7.26
C TYR A 107 -10.62 -8.17 -7.14
N VAL A 108 -11.34 -7.19 -7.68
CA VAL A 108 -12.82 -7.18 -7.77
C VAL A 108 -13.23 -6.66 -9.15
N PRO A 109 -13.61 -7.55 -10.08
CA PRO A 109 -13.93 -7.14 -11.44
C PRO A 109 -15.29 -6.42 -11.50
N ARG A 110 -15.24 -5.10 -11.73
CA ARG A 110 -16.43 -4.23 -11.73
C ARG A 110 -16.20 -2.93 -12.52
N PHE A 111 -17.30 -2.32 -12.96
CA PHE A 111 -17.33 -0.89 -13.24
C PHE A 111 -17.40 -0.08 -11.94
N GLN A 112 -16.99 1.18 -12.01
CA GLN A 112 -17.28 2.20 -11.01
C GLN A 112 -18.81 2.40 -10.86
N SER A 113 -19.24 3.10 -9.81
CA SER A 113 -20.66 3.28 -9.49
C SER A 113 -21.47 3.98 -10.58
N ASN A 114 -20.84 4.79 -11.44
CA ASN A 114 -21.47 5.44 -12.59
C ASN A 114 -21.69 4.49 -13.79
N LEU A 115 -21.17 3.25 -13.73
CA LEU A 115 -21.20 2.23 -14.78
C LEU A 115 -20.49 2.63 -16.10
N GLN A 116 -19.80 3.77 -16.11
CA GLN A 116 -19.11 4.29 -17.30
C GLN A 116 -17.69 3.77 -17.39
N TYR A 117 -16.97 3.78 -16.27
CA TYR A 117 -15.53 3.49 -16.22
C TYR A 117 -15.20 2.21 -15.44
N VAL A 118 -14.19 1.48 -15.88
CA VAL A 118 -13.71 0.27 -15.22
C VAL A 118 -13.02 0.64 -13.90
N SER A 119 -13.23 -0.17 -12.86
CA SER A 119 -12.49 -0.01 -11.61
C SER A 119 -11.08 -0.59 -11.73
N HIS A 120 -10.07 0.06 -11.15
CA HIS A 120 -8.69 -0.45 -11.13
C HIS A 120 -8.51 -1.77 -10.35
N HIS A 121 -9.42 -2.10 -9.44
CA HIS A 121 -9.52 -3.45 -8.86
C HIS A 121 -9.71 -4.55 -9.92
N THR A 122 -10.36 -4.23 -11.04
CA THR A 122 -10.53 -5.15 -12.18
C THR A 122 -9.21 -5.43 -12.89
N LEU A 123 -8.21 -4.56 -12.74
CA LEU A 123 -6.91 -4.71 -13.38
C LEU A 123 -5.90 -5.40 -12.47
N GLY A 124 -6.24 -5.61 -11.20
CA GLY A 124 -5.30 -6.11 -10.19
C GLY A 124 -4.21 -5.10 -9.84
N LEU A 125 -4.49 -3.80 -9.97
CA LEU A 125 -3.56 -2.68 -9.72
C LEU A 125 -3.89 -1.87 -8.47
N ALA A 126 -4.93 -2.24 -7.74
CA ALA A 126 -5.41 -1.50 -6.59
C ALA A 126 -5.81 -2.42 -5.43
N ILE A 127 -5.83 -1.83 -4.23
CA ILE A 127 -6.24 -2.46 -2.98
C ILE A 127 -7.05 -1.49 -2.15
N ASP A 128 -8.19 -1.97 -1.65
CA ASP A 128 -9.02 -1.26 -0.68
C ASP A 128 -8.64 -1.80 0.70
N VAL A 129 -8.17 -0.92 1.57
CA VAL A 129 -7.71 -1.25 2.94
C VAL A 129 -8.58 -0.53 3.96
N ASN A 130 -9.04 -1.26 4.97
CA ASN A 130 -9.85 -0.75 6.08
C ASN A 130 -11.14 -0.06 5.62
N ASP A 131 -11.81 -0.63 4.62
CA ASP A 131 -13.11 -0.15 4.14
C ASP A 131 -14.21 -0.25 5.23
N ASP A 132 -13.98 -0.97 6.32
CA ASP A 132 -14.85 -1.04 7.49
C ASP A 132 -14.73 0.18 8.43
N MET A 133 -13.77 1.07 8.19
CA MET A 133 -13.57 2.28 8.98
C MET A 133 -14.18 3.51 8.31
N TYR A 134 -15.02 4.25 9.03
CA TYR A 134 -15.74 5.42 8.49
C TYR A 134 -14.85 6.47 7.80
N PRO A 135 -13.69 6.88 8.36
CA PRO A 135 -12.84 7.89 7.71
C PRO A 135 -12.34 7.46 6.32
N ASN A 136 -12.28 6.16 6.04
CA ASN A 136 -11.76 5.64 4.78
C ASN A 136 -12.81 5.53 3.69
N LYS A 137 -14.10 5.78 4.02
CA LYS A 137 -15.19 5.73 3.03
C LYS A 137 -15.02 6.82 1.98
N ASN A 138 -15.41 6.51 0.73
CA ASN A 138 -15.48 7.44 -0.38
C ASN A 138 -16.54 8.53 -0.13
N ILE A 139 -16.14 9.56 0.61
CA ILE A 139 -16.98 10.69 1.07
C ILE A 139 -16.10 11.94 1.08
N GLU A 140 -16.43 12.96 0.29
CA GLU A 140 -15.65 14.19 0.14
C GLU A 140 -15.23 14.84 1.47
N THR A 141 -16.12 14.91 2.46
CA THR A 141 -15.82 15.52 3.78
C THR A 141 -14.74 14.78 4.58
N ASN A 142 -14.39 13.55 4.22
CA ASN A 142 -13.30 12.82 4.86
C ASN A 142 -11.92 13.45 4.54
N HIS A 143 -11.80 14.25 3.48
CA HIS A 143 -10.58 15.01 3.20
C HIS A 143 -10.17 15.89 4.37
N GLU A 144 -11.13 16.69 4.87
CA GLU A 144 -10.93 17.61 5.97
C GLU A 144 -10.74 16.83 7.28
N LEU A 145 -11.54 15.80 7.52
CA LEU A 145 -11.43 14.99 8.74
C LEU A 145 -10.04 14.35 8.90
N ILE A 146 -9.57 13.62 7.88
CA ILE A 146 -8.23 12.99 7.90
C ILE A 146 -7.17 14.08 7.86
N GLY A 147 -7.35 15.09 7.00
CA GLY A 147 -6.35 16.11 6.77
C GLY A 147 -6.06 16.97 7.99
N THR A 148 -7.09 17.37 8.73
CA THR A 148 -6.96 18.11 9.99
C THR A 148 -6.29 17.24 11.06
N ASP A 149 -6.74 16.00 11.22
CA ASP A 149 -6.13 15.06 12.19
C ASP A 149 -4.64 14.81 11.91
N VAL A 150 -4.24 14.72 10.64
CA VAL A 150 -2.83 14.49 10.26
C VAL A 150 -2.00 15.78 10.31
N ARG A 151 -2.50 16.91 9.78
CA ARG A 151 -1.71 18.15 9.68
C ARG A 151 -1.60 18.88 11.00
N GLU A 152 -2.69 18.96 11.75
CA GLU A 152 -2.80 19.81 12.93
C GLU A 152 -2.58 19.03 14.23
N HIS A 153 -2.97 17.76 14.24
CA HIS A 153 -3.01 16.97 15.47
C HIS A 153 -1.99 15.84 15.57
N LEU A 154 -1.33 15.48 14.47
CA LEU A 154 -0.31 14.43 14.46
C LEU A 154 1.10 15.03 14.36
N VAL A 155 1.90 14.75 15.38
CA VAL A 155 3.31 15.13 15.45
C VAL A 155 4.16 13.87 15.30
N TYR A 156 5.07 13.90 14.32
CA TYR A 156 6.11 12.89 14.19
C TYR A 156 7.30 13.27 15.09
N ASN A 157 7.69 12.35 15.97
CA ASN A 157 8.72 12.56 16.99
C ASN A 157 10.07 11.94 16.60
N GLY A 158 10.21 11.42 15.39
CA GLY A 158 11.40 10.70 14.93
C GLY A 158 11.31 9.19 15.10
N ILE A 159 12.40 8.52 14.73
CA ILE A 159 12.60 7.08 14.95
C ILE A 159 13.11 6.89 16.38
N LYS A 160 12.49 5.96 17.12
CA LYS A 160 12.92 5.54 18.46
C LYS A 160 13.22 4.04 18.46
N THR A 161 13.92 3.61 19.49
CA THR A 161 14.26 2.19 19.71
C THR A 161 13.73 1.79 21.08
N ASP A 162 13.06 0.63 21.17
CA ASP A 162 12.63 0.08 22.46
C ASP A 162 13.76 -0.68 23.18
N ASP A 163 13.51 -1.12 24.41
CA ASP A 163 14.51 -1.82 25.23
C ASP A 163 14.98 -3.16 24.63
N LYS A 164 14.28 -3.67 23.61
CA LYS A 164 14.62 -4.91 22.89
C LYS A 164 15.38 -4.65 21.59
N GLY A 165 15.67 -3.38 21.27
CA GLY A 165 16.35 -2.99 20.03
C GLY A 165 15.41 -2.80 18.84
N GLN A 166 14.08 -2.90 19.01
CA GLN A 166 13.14 -2.70 17.91
C GLN A 166 13.01 -1.21 17.60
N GLN A 167 13.34 -0.81 16.38
CA GLN A 167 13.09 0.55 15.89
C GLN A 167 11.62 0.73 15.52
N TYR A 168 11.07 1.91 15.79
CA TYR A 168 9.70 2.28 15.45
C TYR A 168 9.57 3.79 15.19
N TYR A 169 8.61 4.14 14.34
CA TYR A 169 8.22 5.54 14.12
C TYR A 169 7.35 6.01 15.28
N ASP A 170 7.79 7.04 16.00
CA ASP A 170 7.07 7.56 17.15
C ASP A 170 6.24 8.78 16.78
N PHE A 171 5.00 8.81 17.26
CA PHE A 171 4.05 9.89 17.03
C PHE A 171 3.36 10.31 18.32
N THR A 172 2.98 11.57 18.35
CA THR A 172 2.04 12.11 19.32
C THR A 172 0.79 12.61 18.61
N TYR A 173 -0.38 12.21 19.10
CA TYR A 173 -1.66 12.67 18.61
C TYR A 173 -2.45 13.35 19.71
N ASP A 174 -2.90 14.57 19.47
CA ASP A 174 -3.65 15.37 20.44
C ASP A 174 -5.10 15.71 20.00
N GLY A 175 -5.50 15.17 18.85
CA GLY A 175 -6.83 15.37 18.28
C GLY A 175 -7.93 14.66 19.07
N SER A 176 -9.17 14.96 18.68
CA SER A 176 -10.35 14.55 19.45
C SER A 176 -11.03 13.28 18.96
N TYR A 177 -10.54 12.65 17.88
CA TYR A 177 -11.22 11.52 17.27
C TYR A 177 -11.22 10.30 18.20
N SER A 178 -12.42 9.85 18.57
CA SER A 178 -12.61 8.89 19.66
C SER A 178 -12.49 7.43 19.23
N ALA A 179 -12.88 7.11 17.99
CA ALA A 179 -12.85 5.75 17.50
C ALA A 179 -11.42 5.33 17.15
N ARG A 180 -10.97 4.24 17.77
CA ARG A 180 -9.60 3.72 17.67
C ARG A 180 -9.60 2.27 17.23
N PHE A 181 -8.51 1.84 16.61
CA PHE A 181 -8.19 0.45 16.31
C PHE A 181 -6.72 0.23 16.65
N GLU A 182 -6.40 -0.83 17.39
CA GLU A 182 -5.04 -1.05 17.97
C GLU A 182 -4.50 0.19 18.71
N ARG A 183 -5.38 0.92 19.41
CA ARG A 183 -5.10 2.19 20.13
C ARG A 183 -4.76 3.40 19.25
N VAL A 184 -4.72 3.25 17.94
CA VAL A 184 -4.52 4.34 16.97
C VAL A 184 -5.88 4.91 16.54
N PRO A 185 -6.06 6.25 16.50
CA PRO A 185 -7.26 6.87 15.91
C PRO A 185 -7.49 6.39 14.47
N LYS A 186 -8.72 5.98 14.14
CA LYS A 186 -9.01 5.40 12.82
C LYS A 186 -8.77 6.38 11.65
N THR A 187 -8.79 7.68 11.92
CA THR A 187 -8.48 8.77 10.96
C THR A 187 -7.02 8.77 10.51
N LEU A 188 -6.10 8.21 11.31
CA LEU A 188 -4.66 8.22 11.01
C LEU A 188 -4.18 6.94 10.33
N ILE A 189 -4.93 5.85 10.46
CA ILE A 189 -4.43 4.51 10.13
C ILE A 189 -4.04 4.39 8.65
N ASN A 190 -4.92 4.75 7.72
CA ASN A 190 -4.61 4.61 6.31
C ASN A 190 -3.55 5.60 5.84
N TYR A 191 -3.43 6.77 6.49
CA TYR A 191 -2.28 7.66 6.28
C TYR A 191 -0.96 6.99 6.68
N LEU A 192 -0.90 6.36 7.87
CA LEU A 192 0.30 5.63 8.32
C LEU A 192 0.63 4.46 7.40
N LEU A 193 -0.37 3.68 7.00
CA LEU A 193 -0.21 2.57 6.05
C LEU A 193 0.30 3.07 4.69
N TYR A 194 -0.24 4.19 4.21
CA TYR A 194 0.18 4.80 2.97
C TYR A 194 1.63 5.27 3.02
N GLU A 195 1.95 6.19 3.93
CA GLU A 195 3.27 6.83 3.96
C GLU A 195 4.41 5.84 4.27
N LEU A 196 4.16 4.85 5.13
CA LEU A 196 5.20 3.93 5.61
C LEU A 196 5.34 2.64 4.80
N ALA A 197 4.33 2.28 3.98
CA ALA A 197 4.37 1.05 3.19
C ALA A 197 3.99 1.28 1.72
N PHE A 198 2.76 1.69 1.43
CA PHE A 198 2.25 1.71 0.06
C PHE A 198 2.92 2.77 -0.81
N PHE A 199 3.15 3.98 -0.30
CA PHE A 199 3.88 5.03 -1.00
C PHE A 199 5.31 4.59 -1.36
N ARG A 200 6.01 3.96 -0.42
CA ARG A 200 7.36 3.42 -0.63
C ARG A 200 7.39 2.28 -1.66
N ALA A 201 6.28 1.60 -1.84
CA ALA A 201 6.09 0.55 -2.85
C ALA A 201 5.54 1.07 -4.19
N GLY A 202 5.43 2.40 -4.37
CA GLY A 202 5.01 3.03 -5.62
C GLY A 202 3.50 3.23 -5.79
N PHE A 203 2.70 2.96 -4.77
CA PHE A 203 1.26 3.23 -4.81
C PHE A 203 0.96 4.71 -4.58
N GLN A 204 -0.16 5.13 -5.16
CA GLN A 204 -0.87 6.37 -4.87
C GLN A 204 -2.04 6.10 -3.93
N TRP A 205 -2.65 7.16 -3.39
CA TRP A 205 -3.76 7.07 -2.45
C TRP A 205 -4.97 7.87 -2.94
N GLY A 206 -6.13 7.22 -2.99
CA GLY A 206 -7.43 7.80 -3.34
C GLY A 206 -7.93 8.88 -2.37
N TYR A 207 -7.27 9.09 -1.22
CA TYR A 207 -7.43 10.32 -0.43
C TYR A 207 -7.11 11.58 -1.24
N TYR A 208 -6.28 11.50 -2.27
CA TYR A 208 -5.91 12.68 -3.03
C TYR A 208 -6.86 12.99 -4.19
N TYR A 209 -7.89 12.18 -4.46
CA TYR A 209 -8.81 12.48 -5.57
C TYR A 209 -9.55 13.82 -5.40
N GLU A 210 -9.78 14.54 -6.50
CA GLU A 210 -10.38 15.89 -6.44
C GLU A 210 -11.82 15.89 -5.98
N SER A 211 -12.63 15.02 -6.58
CA SER A 211 -14.08 15.00 -6.44
C SER A 211 -14.59 14.09 -5.31
N ALA A 212 -13.67 13.41 -4.60
CA ALA A 212 -13.98 12.40 -3.60
C ALA A 212 -12.78 12.11 -2.71
N CYS A 213 -12.99 11.73 -1.45
CA CYS A 213 -11.94 11.19 -0.59
C CYS A 213 -12.10 9.67 -0.50
N ASP A 214 -11.42 8.91 -1.36
CA ASP A 214 -11.44 7.43 -1.30
C ASP A 214 -10.32 6.89 -0.41
N GLY A 215 -10.44 7.15 0.89
CA GLY A 215 -9.38 6.89 1.87
C GLY A 215 -9.00 5.43 2.05
N MET A 216 -9.81 4.48 1.56
CA MET A 216 -9.47 3.05 1.55
C MET A 216 -8.57 2.66 0.37
N HIS A 217 -8.53 3.45 -0.70
CA HIS A 217 -8.07 3.01 -2.01
C HIS A 217 -6.60 3.32 -2.26
N PHE A 218 -5.73 2.30 -2.38
CA PHE A 218 -4.34 2.46 -2.84
C PHE A 218 -4.17 1.86 -4.23
N THR A 219 -3.51 2.56 -5.15
CA THR A 219 -3.50 2.21 -6.58
C THR A 219 -2.16 2.50 -7.26
N LEU A 220 -1.79 1.70 -8.26
CA LEU A 220 -0.55 1.85 -9.04
C LEU A 220 -0.73 2.64 -10.35
N ALA A 221 -1.98 2.93 -10.75
CA ALA A 221 -2.25 3.46 -12.08
C ALA A 221 -3.46 4.43 -12.14
N GLU A 222 -3.69 5.20 -11.09
CA GLU A 222 -4.57 6.38 -11.11
C GLU A 222 -3.80 7.55 -10.48
N PHE A 223 -3.07 8.30 -11.31
CA PHE A 223 -2.21 9.37 -10.83
C PHE A 223 -2.95 10.71 -10.84
N ASP A 224 -3.22 11.25 -9.65
CA ASP A 224 -3.29 12.70 -9.47
C ASP A 224 -1.95 13.16 -8.88
N ILE A 225 -0.92 13.22 -9.75
CA ILE A 225 0.47 13.51 -9.38
C ILE A 225 0.64 14.87 -8.70
N ASN A 226 -0.34 15.76 -8.82
CA ASN A 226 -0.26 17.13 -8.35
C ASN A 226 -0.54 17.28 -6.85
N ARG A 227 -0.76 16.21 -6.07
CA ARG A 227 -1.33 16.34 -4.72
C ARG A 227 -0.54 15.78 -3.55
N HIS A 228 0.37 14.82 -3.75
CA HIS A 228 1.15 14.27 -2.63
C HIS A 228 2.46 15.02 -2.37
N MET A 229 3.49 14.83 -3.20
CA MET A 229 4.86 15.32 -2.92
C MET A 229 5.11 16.78 -3.30
N TYR A 230 4.37 17.31 -4.27
CA TYR A 230 4.68 18.59 -4.93
C TYR A 230 3.59 19.65 -4.73
N SER A 231 2.71 19.44 -3.75
CA SER A 231 1.54 20.27 -3.52
C SER A 231 1.51 20.84 -2.12
N ASP A 232 1.06 22.08 -1.99
CA ASP A 232 0.75 22.72 -0.70
C ASP A 232 -0.44 22.06 0.02
N VAL A 233 -1.06 21.05 -0.62
CA VAL A 233 -2.26 20.32 -0.19
C VAL A 233 -1.92 18.93 0.37
N GLY A 234 -0.68 18.46 0.17
CA GLY A 234 -0.21 17.15 0.61
C GLY A 234 -0.28 17.01 2.12
N LEU A 235 -0.59 15.81 2.61
CA LEU A 235 -0.48 15.53 4.03
C LEU A 235 0.97 15.56 4.48
N ARG A 236 1.17 15.82 5.78
CA ARG A 236 2.50 15.94 6.37
C ARG A 236 3.33 14.72 6.00
N LYS A 237 4.53 14.95 5.45
CA LYS A 237 5.43 13.86 5.10
C LYS A 237 6.10 13.28 6.35
N ILE A 238 6.33 11.97 6.36
CA ILE A 238 7.30 11.33 7.26
C ILE A 238 8.68 11.57 6.67
N TYR A 239 9.48 12.40 7.34
CA TYR A 239 10.71 12.97 6.77
C TYR A 239 11.88 11.99 6.68
N GLU A 240 11.88 10.95 7.51
CA GLU A 240 12.95 9.96 7.61
C GLU A 240 12.32 8.57 7.58
N TYR A 241 12.88 7.67 6.79
CA TYR A 241 12.52 6.26 6.82
C TYR A 241 13.63 5.47 7.52
N ILE A 242 13.22 4.43 8.25
CA ILE A 242 14.11 3.36 8.68
C ILE A 242 14.58 2.66 7.40
N GLU A 243 15.86 2.84 7.10
CA GLU A 243 16.57 2.16 6.03
C GLU A 243 17.30 0.94 6.61
N ASP A 244 17.20 -0.18 5.90
CA ASP A 244 17.95 -1.40 6.16
C ASP A 244 18.55 -1.85 4.81
N ALA A 245 19.80 -2.30 4.84
CA ALA A 245 20.48 -2.86 3.67
C ALA A 245 19.74 -4.05 3.06
N ASN A 246 18.85 -4.69 3.82
CA ASN A 246 18.06 -5.84 3.39
C ASN A 246 16.67 -5.49 2.83
N ILE A 247 16.30 -4.21 2.70
CA ILE A 247 15.03 -3.83 2.07
C ILE A 247 15.04 -4.30 0.61
N PRO A 248 14.07 -5.14 0.19
CA PRO A 248 13.98 -5.56 -1.21
C PRO A 248 13.73 -4.37 -2.13
N THR A 249 14.37 -4.35 -3.29
CA THR A 249 14.04 -3.41 -4.36
C THR A 249 12.95 -4.00 -5.26
N LEU A 250 12.20 -3.16 -5.97
CA LEU A 250 11.28 -3.63 -7.01
C LEU A 250 11.99 -4.55 -8.02
N GLU A 251 13.21 -4.19 -8.44
CA GLU A 251 14.01 -5.01 -9.35
C GLU A 251 14.38 -6.37 -8.76
N SER A 252 14.71 -6.43 -7.46
CA SER A 252 14.99 -7.71 -6.80
C SER A 252 13.74 -8.60 -6.78
N LEU A 253 12.57 -8.05 -6.50
CA LEU A 253 11.32 -8.81 -6.41
C LEU A 253 10.80 -9.27 -7.78
N VAL A 254 11.03 -8.48 -8.84
CA VAL A 254 10.72 -8.89 -10.23
C VAL A 254 11.53 -10.12 -10.65
N ASN A 255 12.76 -10.26 -10.15
CA ASN A 255 13.66 -11.39 -10.47
C ASN A 255 13.55 -12.56 -9.47
N GLY A 256 12.61 -12.50 -8.52
CA GLY A 256 12.45 -13.43 -7.40
C GLY A 256 13.17 -12.94 -6.15
N LEU A 257 12.53 -13.14 -4.97
CA LEU A 257 13.08 -12.74 -3.67
C LEU A 257 14.55 -13.17 -3.55
N PRO A 258 15.47 -12.28 -3.10
CA PRO A 258 16.82 -12.71 -2.81
C PRO A 258 16.76 -13.85 -1.79
N SER A 259 17.30 -15.02 -2.16
CA SER A 259 17.46 -16.12 -1.21
C SER A 259 18.22 -15.60 0.01
N PRO A 260 17.75 -15.86 1.24
CA PRO A 260 18.53 -15.53 2.42
C PRO A 260 19.88 -16.21 2.28
N THR A 261 20.96 -15.42 2.27
CA THR A 261 22.31 -15.97 2.33
C THR A 261 22.41 -16.63 3.70
N PRO A 262 22.65 -17.96 3.81
CA PRO A 262 22.79 -18.57 5.12
C PRO A 262 24.03 -17.98 5.78
N GLU A 263 23.86 -17.27 6.90
CA GLU A 263 24.95 -17.04 7.83
C GLU A 263 25.49 -18.40 8.28
N GLY A 264 26.76 -18.69 7.98
CA GLY A 264 27.47 -19.82 8.57
C GLY A 264 27.76 -21.03 7.68
N ALA A 265 27.91 -20.89 6.37
CA ALA A 265 28.61 -21.91 5.59
C ALA A 265 30.14 -21.75 5.78
N THR A 266 30.67 -22.37 6.82
CA THR A 266 32.11 -22.62 6.96
C THR A 266 32.65 -23.26 5.68
N SER A 267 33.68 -22.65 5.09
CA SER A 267 34.42 -23.19 3.96
C SER A 267 34.89 -24.61 4.26
N THR A 268 34.37 -25.59 3.54
CA THR A 268 34.90 -26.96 3.52
C THR A 268 36.33 -26.90 2.98
N PRO A 269 37.33 -27.52 3.65
CA PRO A 269 38.70 -27.54 3.11
C PRO A 269 38.73 -28.31 1.79
N GLU A 270 39.38 -27.74 0.79
CA GLU A 270 39.71 -28.42 -0.46
C GLU A 270 40.43 -29.74 -0.18
N ALA A 271 39.91 -30.82 -0.75
CA ALA A 271 40.54 -32.13 -0.68
C ALA A 271 41.88 -32.10 -1.44
N ALA A 272 42.97 -32.40 -0.73
CA ALA A 272 44.29 -32.53 -1.30
C ALA A 272 44.32 -33.65 -2.36
N THR A 273 44.85 -33.32 -3.54
CA THR A 273 45.13 -34.27 -4.63
C THR A 273 46.22 -35.26 -4.19
N PRO A 274 46.04 -36.58 -4.34
CA PRO A 274 47.11 -37.54 -4.08
C PRO A 274 48.16 -37.49 -5.19
N ALA A 275 49.43 -37.50 -4.79
CA ALA A 275 50.59 -37.59 -5.69
C ALA A 275 50.67 -38.99 -6.35
N PRO A 276 51.21 -39.10 -7.58
CA PRO A 276 51.34 -40.39 -8.26
C PRO A 276 52.46 -41.23 -7.63
N GLU A 277 52.19 -42.53 -7.44
CA GLU A 277 53.17 -43.52 -6.99
C GLU A 277 54.19 -43.83 -8.10
N GLU A 278 55.48 -43.91 -7.73
CA GLU A 278 56.54 -44.63 -8.45
C GLU A 278 56.67 -46.06 -7.91
#